data_AF-A0A965R3W8-F1
#
_entry.id   AF-A0A965R3W8-F1
#
_cell.length_a   1.000
_cell.length_b   1.000
_cell.length_c   1.000
_cell.angle_alpha   90.00
_cell.angle_beta   90.00
_cell.angle_gamma   90.00
#
_symmetry.space_group_name_H-M   'P 1'
#
loop_
_entity.id
_entity.type
_entity.pdbx_description
1 polymer ?
#
loop_
_entity_poly.entity_id
_entity_poly.type
_entity_poly.pdbx_seq_one_letter_code
_entity_poly.pdbx_strand_id
1 'polypeptide(L)'
;MKLPEPPPEPLELDDKFWMSVCGEPNPSTRDKFLYLTIHEFSRLGPGRFSHAKIARRLGVTVAMVNHYFGSRNGLISEAAFTVYSGYVDAMAQAVANAPRDPVARLRAWIETQITYAVKVTGWSVVLNYPVVALEDVLEFEQSFRAAMTAKFNVNICRLAQLILDVKSNTVSAEEVTEENLDMSTYVSNQKLVALGSSISMSTLGAAVWAAGSHAPSVESPQARALGDLVLDEHVNLLVKVVQTFD
;
A
#
# COMPACT_ATOMS: atom_id res chain seq x y z
N MET A 1 -1.81 6.62 -16.35
CA MET A 1 -0.75 6.82 -15.31
C MET A 1 0.62 6.67 -15.98
N LYS A 2 1.58 7.58 -15.78
CA LYS A 2 2.88 7.55 -16.49
C LYS A 2 3.76 6.37 -15.99
N LEU A 3 4.33 5.59 -16.92
CA LEU A 3 5.35 4.56 -16.65
C LEU A 3 6.61 5.15 -16.00
N PRO A 4 7.40 4.36 -15.25
CA PRO A 4 8.60 4.85 -14.59
C PRO A 4 9.63 5.33 -15.62
N GLU A 5 10.02 6.60 -15.49
CA GLU A 5 11.04 7.26 -16.30
C GLU A 5 12.43 6.62 -16.07
N PRO A 6 13.40 6.82 -17.00
CA PRO A 6 14.80 6.37 -16.87
C PRO A 6 15.40 6.71 -15.48
N PRO A 7 16.49 6.03 -15.06
CA PRO A 7 17.07 6.26 -13.73
C PRO A 7 17.30 7.77 -13.56
N PRO A 8 16.72 8.39 -12.51
CA PRO A 8 16.80 9.83 -12.32
C PRO A 8 18.26 10.27 -12.29
N GLU A 9 18.50 11.53 -12.62
CA GLU A 9 19.63 12.31 -12.14
C GLU A 9 19.94 11.96 -10.67
N PRO A 10 21.20 12.09 -10.19
CA PRO A 10 21.54 11.76 -8.81
C PRO A 10 20.54 12.40 -7.85
N LEU A 11 19.81 11.55 -7.11
CA LEU A 11 18.71 11.96 -6.24
C LEU A 11 19.18 13.06 -5.28
N GLU A 12 18.72 14.29 -5.51
CA GLU A 12 18.98 15.41 -4.61
C GLU A 12 18.07 15.28 -3.38
N LEU A 13 18.68 15.23 -2.19
CA LEU A 13 17.97 15.09 -0.91
C LEU A 13 17.61 16.48 -0.34
N ASP A 14 16.93 17.29 -1.15
CA ASP A 14 16.51 18.65 -0.82
C ASP A 14 15.14 18.70 -0.09
N ASP A 15 14.70 19.90 0.29
CA ASP A 15 13.43 20.10 0.99
C ASP A 15 12.22 19.58 0.19
N LYS A 16 12.29 19.61 -1.16
CA LYS A 16 11.21 19.10 -2.01
C LYS A 16 11.15 17.57 -1.96
N PHE A 17 12.31 16.91 -1.98
CA PHE A 17 12.38 15.47 -1.81
C PHE A 17 11.74 15.05 -0.48
N TRP A 18 12.16 15.66 0.63
CA TRP A 18 11.64 15.30 1.96
C TRP A 18 10.15 15.58 2.09
N MET A 19 9.68 16.74 1.61
CA MET A 19 8.25 17.05 1.55
C MET A 19 7.47 15.99 0.77
N SER A 20 8.03 15.44 -0.32
CA SER A 20 7.36 14.44 -1.14
C SER A 20 7.26 13.04 -0.51
N VAL A 21 8.20 12.67 0.36
CA VAL A 21 8.27 11.32 0.96
C VAL A 21 7.71 11.24 2.38
N CYS A 22 7.77 12.33 3.15
CA CYS A 22 7.31 12.35 4.54
C CYS A 22 6.47 13.57 4.93
N GLY A 23 6.22 14.52 4.02
CA GLY A 23 5.43 15.72 4.31
C GLY A 23 6.13 16.78 5.18
N GLU A 24 7.43 16.62 5.41
CA GLU A 24 8.26 17.56 6.18
C GLU A 24 9.51 17.92 5.37
N PRO A 25 9.92 19.20 5.26
CA PRO A 25 11.05 19.59 4.43
C PRO A 25 12.41 19.23 5.05
N ASN A 26 12.49 19.15 6.39
CA ASN A 26 13.73 18.81 7.09
C ASN A 26 13.47 17.85 8.26
N PRO A 27 13.15 16.58 7.96
CA PRO A 27 12.84 15.60 8.98
C PRO A 27 14.09 15.23 9.79
N SER A 28 13.88 14.58 10.93
CA SER A 28 14.98 14.11 11.79
C SER A 28 15.92 13.15 11.04
N THR A 29 17.17 13.02 11.50
CA THR A 29 18.12 12.06 10.90
C THR A 29 17.58 10.63 10.88
N ARG A 30 16.82 10.24 11.92
CA ARG A 30 16.13 8.95 12.00
C ARG A 30 15.13 8.81 10.86
N ASP A 31 14.26 9.80 10.69
CA ASP A 31 13.19 9.77 9.68
C ASP A 31 13.76 9.87 8.27
N LYS A 32 14.83 10.66 8.06
CA LYS A 32 15.59 10.66 6.80
C LYS A 32 16.05 9.25 6.43
N PHE A 33 16.53 8.48 7.41
CA PHE A 33 16.94 7.09 7.20
C PHE A 33 15.76 6.18 6.86
N LEU A 34 14.64 6.31 7.57
CA LEU A 34 13.41 5.55 7.34
C LEU A 34 12.81 5.82 5.96
N TYR A 35 12.54 7.08 5.62
CA TYR A 35 11.87 7.45 4.38
C TYR A 35 12.75 7.29 3.15
N LEU A 36 14.07 7.49 3.26
CA LEU A 36 14.99 7.17 2.16
C LEU A 36 15.08 5.65 1.96
N THR A 37 14.98 4.85 3.03
CA THR A 37 14.85 3.39 2.92
C THR A 37 13.57 3.02 2.18
N ILE A 38 12.42 3.58 2.59
CA ILE A 38 11.13 3.35 1.91
C ILE A 38 11.23 3.70 0.42
N HIS A 39 11.80 4.85 0.09
CA HIS A 39 11.96 5.32 -1.29
C HIS A 39 12.84 4.37 -2.13
N GLU A 40 14.05 4.06 -1.65
CA GLU A 40 15.00 3.21 -2.38
C GLU A 40 14.50 1.77 -2.52
N PHE A 41 13.89 1.23 -1.46
CA PHE A 41 13.33 -0.11 -1.48
C PHE A 41 12.14 -0.22 -2.43
N SER A 42 11.30 0.82 -2.53
CA SER A 42 10.20 0.86 -3.52
C SER A 42 10.70 0.74 -4.95
N ARG A 43 11.87 1.31 -5.26
CA ARG A 43 12.49 1.31 -6.59
C ARG A 43 13.31 0.06 -6.89
N LEU A 44 14.05 -0.44 -5.91
CA LEU A 44 15.07 -1.48 -6.11
C LEU A 44 14.61 -2.87 -5.70
N GLY A 45 13.57 -2.96 -4.87
CA GLY A 45 13.14 -4.19 -4.22
C GLY A 45 14.15 -4.72 -3.19
N PRO A 46 13.85 -5.86 -2.54
CA PRO A 46 14.65 -6.43 -1.46
C PRO A 46 16.08 -6.82 -1.90
N GLY A 47 16.23 -7.37 -3.10
CA GLY A 47 17.51 -7.96 -3.55
C GLY A 47 18.65 -6.96 -3.82
N ARG A 48 18.35 -5.66 -3.97
CA ARG A 48 19.36 -4.63 -4.26
C ARG A 48 19.48 -3.56 -3.17
N PHE A 49 18.72 -3.70 -2.08
CA PHE A 49 18.71 -2.77 -0.96
C PHE A 49 20.01 -2.85 -0.12
N SER A 50 20.56 -1.69 0.26
CA SER A 50 21.74 -1.61 1.12
C SER A 50 21.67 -0.39 2.04
N HIS A 51 21.46 -0.62 3.33
CA HIS A 51 21.45 0.42 4.36
C HIS A 51 22.80 1.18 4.44
N ALA A 52 23.92 0.57 4.05
CA ALA A 52 25.21 1.24 3.95
C ALA A 52 25.26 2.31 2.85
N LYS A 53 24.56 2.09 1.72
CA LYS A 53 24.40 3.12 0.69
C LYS A 53 23.53 4.28 1.18
N ILE A 54 22.47 3.97 1.95
CA ILE A 54 21.60 4.98 2.58
C ILE A 54 22.41 5.85 3.55
N ALA A 55 23.15 5.24 4.47
CA ALA A 55 23.99 5.95 5.43
C ALA A 55 24.99 6.90 4.75
N ARG A 56 25.66 6.41 3.70
CA ARG A 56 26.59 7.23 2.90
C ARG A 56 25.91 8.43 2.25
N ARG A 57 24.71 8.24 1.66
CA ARG A 57 23.96 9.33 1.03
C ARG A 57 23.50 10.39 2.02
N LEU A 58 23.18 9.97 3.25
CA LEU A 58 22.80 10.87 4.34
C LEU A 58 23.99 11.52 5.06
N GLY A 59 25.23 11.13 4.71
CA GLY A 59 26.42 11.62 5.42
C GLY A 59 26.53 11.11 6.87
N VAL A 60 25.90 9.97 7.19
CA VAL A 60 25.91 9.37 8.53
C VAL A 60 26.60 8.01 8.55
N THR A 61 26.88 7.49 9.74
CA THR A 61 27.51 6.18 9.91
C THR A 61 26.48 5.05 9.89
N VAL A 62 26.90 3.84 9.49
CA VAL A 62 26.04 2.65 9.54
C VAL A 62 25.59 2.31 10.97
N ALA A 63 26.37 2.70 11.98
CA ALA A 63 26.02 2.53 13.38
C ALA A 63 24.70 3.23 13.78
N MET A 64 24.28 4.26 13.02
CA MET A 64 22.99 4.91 13.21
C MET A 64 21.79 3.99 12.95
N VAL A 65 21.94 2.96 12.12
CA VAL A 65 20.88 1.95 11.93
C VAL A 65 20.62 1.21 13.24
N ASN A 66 21.69 0.72 13.88
CA ASN A 66 21.57 0.02 15.15
C ASN A 66 21.10 0.96 16.27
N HIS A 67 21.53 2.23 16.25
CA HIS A 67 21.11 3.22 17.24
C HIS A 67 19.60 3.52 17.17
N TYR A 68 19.05 3.71 15.97
CA TYR A 68 17.65 4.14 15.79
C TYR A 68 16.65 2.99 15.65
N PHE A 69 17.08 1.86 15.09
CA PHE A 69 16.20 0.76 14.69
C PHE A 69 16.62 -0.59 15.28
N GLY A 70 17.69 -0.62 16.09
CA GLY A 70 18.22 -1.84 16.72
C GLY A 70 19.01 -2.72 15.75
N SER A 71 18.50 -2.93 14.53
CA SER A 71 19.11 -3.77 13.51
C SER A 71 18.72 -3.32 12.09
N ARG A 72 19.39 -3.88 11.07
CA ARG A 72 18.96 -3.75 9.67
C ARG A 72 17.53 -4.25 9.47
N ASN A 73 17.20 -5.37 10.12
CA ASN A 73 15.89 -5.99 9.99
C ASN A 73 14.81 -5.20 10.72
N GLY A 74 15.13 -4.57 11.86
CA GLY A 74 14.29 -3.58 12.54
C GLY A 74 13.95 -2.38 11.66
N LEU A 75 14.94 -1.83 10.92
CA LEU A 75 14.71 -0.75 9.95
C LEU A 75 13.74 -1.19 8.83
N ILE A 76 13.95 -2.37 8.24
CA ILE A 76 13.07 -2.87 7.17
C ILE A 76 11.66 -3.16 7.72
N SER A 77 11.57 -3.68 8.94
CA SER A 77 10.31 -3.99 9.61
C SER A 77 9.49 -2.74 9.88
N GLU A 78 10.11 -1.70 10.43
CA GLU A 78 9.46 -0.42 10.66
C GLU A 78 9.07 0.26 9.34
N ALA A 79 9.92 0.19 8.32
CA ALA A 79 9.60 0.71 7.00
C ALA A 79 8.41 -0.02 6.36
N ALA A 80 8.33 -1.35 6.50
CA ALA A 80 7.18 -2.14 6.03
C ALA A 80 5.89 -1.75 6.75
N PHE A 81 5.94 -1.58 8.08
CA PHE A 81 4.79 -1.11 8.86
C PHE A 81 4.36 0.30 8.45
N THR A 82 5.32 1.21 8.25
CA THR A 82 5.06 2.58 7.80
C THR A 82 4.37 2.61 6.44
N VAL A 83 4.86 1.81 5.49
CA VAL A 83 4.28 1.69 4.15
C VAL A 83 2.86 1.12 4.21
N TYR A 84 2.64 0.08 5.01
CA TYR A 84 1.32 -0.54 5.16
C TYR A 84 0.30 0.37 5.86
N SER A 85 0.74 1.11 6.88
CA SER A 85 -0.10 2.10 7.56
C SER A 85 -0.52 3.20 6.58
N GLY A 86 0.45 3.77 5.85
CA GLY A 86 0.17 4.77 4.81
C GLY A 86 -0.74 4.25 3.68
N TYR A 87 -0.66 2.96 3.36
CA TYR A 87 -1.55 2.30 2.40
C TYR A 87 -3.01 2.28 2.89
N VAL A 88 -3.25 1.88 4.14
CA VAL A 88 -4.58 1.87 4.74
C VAL A 88 -5.13 3.29 4.89
N ASP A 89 -4.30 4.23 5.32
CA ASP A 89 -4.70 5.62 5.53
C ASP A 89 -5.01 6.32 4.19
N ALA A 90 -4.24 6.05 3.13
CA ALA A 90 -4.51 6.59 1.80
C ALA A 90 -5.89 6.18 1.27
N MET A 91 -6.26 4.90 1.41
CA MET A 91 -7.59 4.43 1.00
C MET A 91 -8.70 5.09 1.82
N ALA A 92 -8.51 5.23 3.14
CA ALA A 92 -9.47 5.91 4.00
C ALA A 92 -9.67 7.37 3.60
N GLN A 93 -8.58 8.09 3.34
CA GLN A 93 -8.61 9.48 2.91
C GLN A 93 -9.27 9.64 1.54
N ALA A 94 -9.02 8.72 0.60
CA ALA A 94 -9.64 8.73 -0.72
C ALA A 94 -11.17 8.54 -0.64
N VAL A 95 -11.63 7.61 0.20
CA VAL A 95 -13.06 7.40 0.49
C VAL A 95 -13.69 8.64 1.11
N ALA A 96 -13.02 9.26 2.08
CA ALA A 96 -13.51 10.46 2.75
C ALA A 96 -13.62 11.67 1.79
N ASN A 97 -12.71 11.78 0.81
CA ASN A 97 -12.69 12.86 -0.17
C ASN A 97 -13.61 12.62 -1.38
N ALA A 98 -14.08 11.39 -1.57
CA ALA A 98 -14.99 11.06 -2.66
C ALA A 98 -16.38 11.71 -2.44
N PRO A 99 -17.15 11.96 -3.52
CA PRO A 99 -18.54 12.38 -3.39
C PRO A 99 -19.33 11.48 -2.43
N ARG A 100 -20.37 12.02 -1.78
CA ARG A 100 -21.29 11.24 -0.93
C ARG A 100 -22.24 10.37 -1.77
N ASP A 101 -21.65 9.49 -2.56
CA ASP A 101 -22.27 8.49 -3.42
C ASP A 101 -21.58 7.13 -3.13
N PRO A 102 -22.36 6.06 -2.87
CA PRO A 102 -21.77 4.78 -2.44
C PRO A 102 -20.85 4.16 -3.49
N VAL A 103 -21.19 4.32 -4.78
CA VAL A 103 -20.40 3.78 -5.88
C VAL A 103 -19.09 4.54 -6.04
N ALA A 104 -19.14 5.88 -5.98
CA ALA A 104 -17.96 6.73 -6.07
C ALA A 104 -16.96 6.45 -4.93
N ARG A 105 -17.46 6.20 -3.72
CA ARG A 105 -16.64 5.86 -2.55
C ARG A 105 -15.98 4.48 -2.66
N LEU A 106 -16.72 3.46 -3.08
CA LEU A 106 -16.13 2.14 -3.36
C LEU A 106 -15.06 2.24 -4.46
N ARG A 107 -15.34 2.97 -5.54
CA ARG A 107 -14.39 3.20 -6.63
C ARG A 107 -13.11 3.87 -6.14
N ALA A 108 -13.23 4.92 -5.33
CA ALA A 108 -12.09 5.63 -4.76
C ALA A 108 -11.20 4.71 -3.92
N TRP A 109 -11.80 3.78 -3.17
CA TRP A 109 -11.06 2.76 -2.42
C TRP A 109 -10.28 1.82 -3.37
N ILE A 110 -10.93 1.28 -4.40
CA ILE A 110 -10.32 0.35 -5.36
C ILE A 110 -9.17 1.02 -6.12
N GLU A 111 -9.40 2.21 -6.67
CA GLU A 111 -8.39 2.95 -7.45
C GLU A 111 -7.19 3.35 -6.60
N THR A 112 -7.43 3.79 -5.36
CA THR A 112 -6.35 4.15 -4.43
C THR A 112 -5.53 2.94 -4.02
N GLN A 113 -6.19 1.79 -3.81
CA GLN A 113 -5.49 0.54 -3.53
C GLN A 113 -4.49 0.20 -4.64
N ILE A 114 -4.96 0.20 -5.90
CA ILE A 114 -4.15 -0.14 -7.07
C ILE A 114 -3.00 0.85 -7.20
N THR A 115 -3.30 2.14 -7.24
CA THR A 115 -2.30 3.19 -7.47
C THR A 115 -1.25 3.25 -6.37
N TYR A 116 -1.64 3.08 -5.10
CA TYR A 116 -0.68 3.06 -3.99
C TYR A 116 0.24 1.84 -4.09
N ALA A 117 -0.31 0.63 -4.32
CA ALA A 117 0.49 -0.58 -4.44
C ALA A 117 1.47 -0.52 -5.63
N VAL A 118 1.09 0.12 -6.74
CA VAL A 118 2.01 0.41 -7.86
C VAL A 118 3.11 1.40 -7.45
N LYS A 119 2.80 2.42 -6.62
CA LYS A 119 3.80 3.37 -6.12
C LYS A 119 4.86 2.71 -5.24
N VAL A 120 4.49 1.68 -4.46
CA VAL A 120 5.37 1.02 -3.48
C VAL A 120 5.69 -0.43 -3.85
N THR A 121 5.74 -0.78 -5.14
CA THR A 121 5.85 -2.18 -5.62
C THR A 121 6.97 -3.00 -4.97
N GLY A 122 8.14 -2.41 -4.71
CA GLY A 122 9.22 -3.12 -4.02
C GLY A 122 8.82 -3.64 -2.62
N TRP A 123 7.92 -2.94 -1.93
CA TRP A 123 7.35 -3.34 -0.63
C TRP A 123 6.26 -4.38 -0.76
N SER A 124 5.58 -4.50 -1.91
CA SER A 124 4.59 -5.56 -2.13
C SER A 124 5.22 -6.95 -1.96
N VAL A 125 6.50 -7.12 -2.28
CA VAL A 125 7.22 -8.39 -2.04
C VAL A 125 7.36 -8.67 -0.54
N VAL A 126 7.69 -7.66 0.27
CA VAL A 126 7.81 -7.80 1.73
C VAL A 126 6.46 -8.10 2.37
N LEU A 127 5.42 -7.39 1.96
CA LEU A 127 4.09 -7.50 2.56
C LEU A 127 3.38 -8.82 2.20
N ASN A 128 3.62 -9.37 1.00
CA ASN A 128 2.97 -10.60 0.54
C ASN A 128 3.85 -11.85 0.71
N TYR A 129 5.18 -11.69 0.75
CA TYR A 129 6.14 -12.79 0.86
C TYR A 129 7.23 -12.50 1.91
N PRO A 130 6.87 -12.20 3.17
CA PRO A 130 7.83 -11.76 4.20
C PRO A 130 8.94 -12.78 4.45
N VAL A 131 8.64 -14.08 4.36
CA VAL A 131 9.62 -15.17 4.53
C VAL A 131 10.74 -15.15 3.50
N VAL A 132 10.45 -14.66 2.29
CA VAL A 132 11.45 -14.55 1.20
C VAL A 132 12.19 -13.21 1.26
N ALA A 133 11.54 -12.18 1.79
CA ALA A 133 12.03 -10.81 1.73
C ALA A 133 12.83 -10.36 2.97
N LEU A 134 12.59 -10.98 4.13
CA LEU A 134 13.21 -10.62 5.41
C LEU A 134 14.28 -11.64 5.82
N GLU A 135 15.32 -11.14 6.48
CA GLU A 135 16.39 -11.99 7.06
C GLU A 135 15.90 -12.64 8.36
N ASP A 136 15.10 -11.92 9.16
CA ASP A 136 14.50 -12.42 10.39
C ASP A 136 13.01 -12.05 10.44
N VAL A 137 12.16 -13.01 10.11
CA VAL A 137 10.71 -12.84 10.14
C VAL A 137 10.20 -12.73 11.58
N LEU A 138 10.85 -13.37 12.57
CA LEU A 138 10.36 -13.39 13.95
C LEU A 138 10.43 -12.00 14.59
N GLU A 139 11.51 -11.25 14.36
CA GLU A 139 11.65 -9.87 14.84
C GLU A 139 10.55 -8.97 14.26
N PHE A 140 10.23 -9.12 12.96
CA PHE A 140 9.12 -8.41 12.31
C PHE A 140 7.77 -8.78 12.94
N GLU A 141 7.54 -10.07 13.15
CA GLU A 141 6.30 -10.56 13.75
C GLU A 141 6.09 -10.04 15.16
N GLN A 142 7.12 -10.07 15.99
CA GLN A 142 7.05 -9.61 17.38
C GLN A 142 6.80 -8.10 17.47
N SER A 143 7.40 -7.32 16.58
CA SER A 143 7.38 -5.86 16.67
C SER A 143 6.15 -5.23 16.03
N PHE A 144 5.64 -5.77 14.91
CA PHE A 144 4.64 -5.07 14.09
C PHE A 144 3.40 -5.88 13.73
N ARG A 145 3.36 -7.21 13.93
CA ARG A 145 2.22 -8.05 13.50
C ARG A 145 0.90 -7.59 14.09
N ALA A 146 0.84 -7.34 15.39
CA ALA A 146 -0.39 -6.93 16.06
C ALA A 146 -0.94 -5.62 15.49
N ALA A 147 -0.08 -4.61 15.31
CA ALA A 147 -0.46 -3.32 14.75
C ALA A 147 -0.90 -3.44 13.27
N MET A 148 -0.19 -4.22 12.47
CA MET A 148 -0.58 -4.48 11.08
C MET A 148 -1.92 -5.24 10.99
N THR A 149 -2.15 -6.22 11.86
CA THR A 149 -3.43 -6.94 11.93
C THR A 149 -4.58 -6.00 12.32
N ALA A 150 -4.37 -5.07 13.25
CA ALA A 150 -5.38 -4.07 13.59
C ALA A 150 -5.74 -3.19 12.37
N LYS A 151 -4.73 -2.66 11.66
CA LYS A 151 -4.92 -1.89 10.41
C LYS A 151 -5.60 -2.71 9.32
N PHE A 152 -5.23 -3.99 9.16
CA PHE A 152 -5.87 -4.91 8.23
C PHE A 152 -7.36 -5.08 8.53
N ASN A 153 -7.71 -5.33 9.80
CA ASN A 153 -9.08 -5.55 10.23
C ASN A 153 -9.96 -4.31 9.99
N VAL A 154 -9.43 -3.11 10.28
CA VAL A 154 -10.14 -1.87 9.95
C VAL A 154 -10.34 -1.73 8.45
N ASN A 155 -9.30 -1.97 7.65
CA ASN A 155 -9.40 -1.82 6.20
C ASN A 155 -10.40 -2.79 5.57
N ILE A 156 -10.43 -4.05 6.00
CA ILE A 156 -11.38 -5.04 5.46
C ILE A 156 -12.82 -4.74 5.88
N CYS A 157 -13.03 -4.21 7.09
CA CYS A 157 -14.36 -3.77 7.54
C CYS A 157 -14.82 -2.51 6.83
N ARG A 158 -13.92 -1.56 6.51
CA ARG A 158 -14.23 -0.42 5.63
C ARG A 158 -14.68 -0.88 4.26
N LEU A 159 -13.98 -1.85 3.65
CA LEU A 159 -14.43 -2.43 2.38
C LEU A 159 -15.81 -3.08 2.52
N ALA A 160 -16.04 -3.84 3.58
CA ALA A 160 -17.33 -4.47 3.83
C ALA A 160 -18.46 -3.44 4.00
N GLN A 161 -18.21 -2.34 4.72
CA GLN A 161 -19.13 -1.20 4.82
C GLN A 161 -19.41 -0.58 3.45
N LEU A 162 -18.39 -0.31 2.64
CA LEU A 162 -18.57 0.25 1.28
C LEU A 162 -19.38 -0.67 0.37
N ILE A 163 -19.18 -1.99 0.49
CA ILE A 163 -19.98 -2.98 -0.24
C ILE A 163 -21.46 -2.91 0.20
N LEU A 164 -21.72 -2.87 1.51
CA LEU A 164 -23.08 -2.75 2.04
C LEU A 164 -23.75 -1.45 1.60
N ASP A 165 -23.02 -0.33 1.64
CA ASP A 165 -23.48 0.99 1.17
C ASP A 165 -23.91 0.95 -0.31
N VAL A 166 -23.13 0.27 -1.18
CA VAL A 166 -23.51 0.06 -2.58
C VAL A 166 -24.75 -0.83 -2.69
N LYS A 167 -24.85 -1.88 -1.87
CA LYS A 167 -25.99 -2.81 -1.88
C LYS A 167 -27.29 -2.16 -1.43
N SER A 168 -27.25 -1.29 -0.43
CA SER A 168 -28.41 -0.57 0.08
C SER A 168 -28.68 0.76 -0.65
N ASN A 169 -27.76 1.17 -1.53
CA ASN A 169 -27.78 2.49 -2.18
C ASN A 169 -27.84 3.63 -1.13
N THR A 170 -27.08 3.49 -0.05
CA THR A 170 -26.96 4.49 1.02
C THR A 170 -25.50 4.76 1.33
N VAL A 171 -25.20 5.88 1.99
CA VAL A 171 -23.86 6.15 2.54
C VAL A 171 -23.96 6.06 4.05
N SER A 172 -23.12 5.22 4.66
CA SER A 172 -23.02 5.08 6.11
C SER A 172 -22.80 6.44 6.78
N ALA A 173 -23.42 6.65 7.95
CA ALA A 173 -23.33 7.91 8.68
C ALA A 173 -21.94 8.09 9.31
N GLU A 174 -21.34 7.00 9.77
CA GLU A 174 -20.02 6.95 10.41
C GLU A 174 -19.13 5.95 9.67
N GLU A 175 -17.86 6.30 9.50
CA GLU A 175 -16.85 5.39 8.94
C GLU A 175 -16.39 4.39 9.99
N VAL A 176 -15.99 3.20 9.54
CA VAL A 176 -15.26 2.26 10.42
C VAL A 176 -13.89 2.83 10.80
N THR A 177 -13.56 2.72 12.07
CA THR A 177 -12.34 3.17 12.75
C THR A 177 -11.83 2.06 13.67
N GLU A 178 -10.70 2.27 14.35
CA GLU A 178 -10.22 1.30 15.35
C GLU A 178 -11.14 1.30 16.58
N GLU A 179 -11.76 2.44 16.89
CA GLU A 179 -12.59 2.66 18.07
C GLU A 179 -14.00 2.06 17.96
N ASN A 180 -14.56 1.97 16.75
CA ASN A 180 -15.91 1.46 16.49
C ASN A 180 -15.92 0.15 15.67
N LEU A 181 -14.78 -0.54 15.58
CA LEU A 181 -14.64 -1.79 14.82
C LEU A 181 -15.50 -2.92 15.43
N ASP A 182 -16.47 -3.41 14.66
CA ASP A 182 -17.22 -4.64 14.98
C ASP A 182 -16.98 -5.74 13.94
N MET A 183 -15.85 -6.44 14.08
CA MET A 183 -15.52 -7.59 13.23
C MET A 183 -16.61 -8.67 13.24
N SER A 184 -17.33 -8.85 14.35
CA SER A 184 -18.29 -9.94 14.52
C SER A 184 -19.47 -9.82 13.56
N THR A 185 -19.97 -8.60 13.38
CA THR A 185 -21.03 -8.28 12.41
C THR A 185 -20.59 -8.65 10.99
N TYR A 186 -19.37 -8.28 10.59
CA TYR A 186 -18.92 -8.53 9.22
C TYR A 186 -18.65 -10.01 8.94
N VAL A 187 -17.97 -10.72 9.85
CA VAL A 187 -17.62 -12.14 9.63
C VAL A 187 -18.83 -13.07 9.70
N SER A 188 -19.92 -12.65 10.36
CA SER A 188 -21.16 -13.42 10.42
C SER A 188 -21.88 -13.50 9.07
N ASN A 189 -21.65 -12.54 8.17
CA ASN A 189 -22.23 -12.51 6.84
C ASN A 189 -21.29 -13.17 5.80
N GLN A 190 -21.44 -14.47 5.60
CA GLN A 190 -20.59 -15.26 4.69
C GLN A 190 -20.56 -14.73 3.26
N LYS A 191 -21.68 -14.21 2.75
CA LYS A 191 -21.75 -13.61 1.40
C LYS A 191 -20.92 -12.34 1.30
N LEU A 192 -21.02 -11.47 2.32
CA LEU A 192 -20.23 -10.25 2.40
C LEU A 192 -18.73 -10.56 2.50
N VAL A 193 -18.36 -11.56 3.31
CA VAL A 193 -16.97 -12.03 3.41
C VAL A 193 -16.46 -12.55 2.07
N ALA A 194 -17.23 -13.38 1.38
CA ALA A 194 -16.84 -13.92 0.08
C ALA A 194 -16.67 -12.81 -0.98
N LEU A 195 -17.63 -11.89 -1.07
CA LEU A 195 -17.59 -10.77 -2.00
C LEU A 195 -16.42 -9.82 -1.67
N GLY A 196 -16.28 -9.39 -0.42
CA GLY A 196 -15.19 -8.51 0.02
C GLY A 196 -13.80 -9.13 -0.20
N SER A 197 -13.67 -10.43 0.02
CA SER A 197 -12.44 -11.17 -0.28
C SER A 197 -12.16 -11.21 -1.79
N SER A 198 -13.18 -11.47 -2.61
CA SER A 198 -13.06 -11.47 -4.08
C SER A 198 -12.62 -10.12 -4.64
N ILE A 199 -13.24 -9.03 -4.17
CA ILE A 199 -12.85 -7.67 -4.54
C ILE A 199 -11.42 -7.36 -4.09
N SER A 200 -11.06 -7.71 -2.84
CA SER A 200 -9.70 -7.50 -2.32
C SER A 200 -8.65 -8.24 -3.14
N MET A 201 -8.86 -9.54 -3.41
CA MET A 201 -7.94 -10.36 -4.20
C MET A 201 -7.80 -9.85 -5.64
N SER A 202 -8.92 -9.45 -6.25
CA SER A 202 -8.95 -8.95 -7.63
C SER A 202 -8.30 -7.57 -7.75
N THR A 203 -8.43 -6.72 -6.73
CA THR A 203 -7.78 -5.40 -6.68
C THR A 203 -6.28 -5.54 -6.46
N LEU A 204 -5.85 -6.41 -5.53
CA LEU A 204 -4.43 -6.73 -5.32
C LEU A 204 -3.81 -7.36 -6.57
N GLY A 205 -4.52 -8.28 -7.24
CA GLY A 205 -4.06 -8.89 -8.49
C GLY A 205 -3.88 -7.86 -9.60
N ALA A 206 -4.81 -6.91 -9.74
CA ALA A 206 -4.68 -5.80 -10.68
C ALA A 206 -3.48 -4.90 -10.34
N ALA A 207 -3.24 -4.62 -9.06
CA ALA A 207 -2.08 -3.86 -8.63
C ALA A 207 -0.76 -4.55 -9.00
N VAL A 208 -0.64 -5.86 -8.76
CA VAL A 208 0.54 -6.65 -9.14
C VAL A 208 0.76 -6.66 -10.65
N TRP A 209 -0.32 -6.73 -11.43
CA TRP A 209 -0.25 -6.65 -12.89
C TRP A 209 0.18 -5.25 -13.35
N ALA A 210 -0.43 -4.20 -12.81
CA ALA A 210 -0.20 -2.78 -13.13
C ALA A 210 1.20 -2.29 -12.75
N ALA A 211 1.75 -2.82 -11.66
CA ALA A 211 3.06 -2.49 -11.12
C ALA A 211 4.24 -2.86 -12.04
N GLY A 212 3.97 -3.28 -13.28
CA GLY A 212 4.99 -3.59 -14.28
C GLY A 212 5.88 -4.76 -13.88
N SER A 213 5.41 -5.63 -12.98
CA SER A 213 6.16 -6.77 -12.45
C SER A 213 5.61 -8.12 -12.89
N HIS A 214 4.57 -8.15 -13.74
CA HIS A 214 4.31 -9.36 -14.51
C HIS A 214 5.38 -9.46 -15.60
N ALA A 215 6.51 -10.06 -15.25
CA ALA A 215 7.69 -10.16 -16.12
C ALA A 215 7.40 -10.49 -17.60
N PRO A 216 6.41 -11.36 -17.93
CA PRO A 216 6.05 -11.63 -19.32
C PRO A 216 5.43 -10.45 -20.10
N SER A 217 4.71 -9.53 -19.45
CA SER A 217 4.02 -8.42 -20.13
C SER A 217 4.87 -7.15 -20.25
N VAL A 218 5.98 -7.06 -19.51
CA VAL A 218 6.81 -5.86 -19.43
C VAL A 218 7.28 -5.40 -20.81
N GLU A 219 7.68 -6.32 -21.68
CA GLU A 219 8.21 -5.99 -23.01
C GLU A 219 7.14 -5.91 -24.10
N SER A 220 5.85 -6.07 -23.78
CA SER A 220 4.78 -5.96 -24.78
C SER A 220 4.35 -4.49 -24.98
N PRO A 221 4.56 -3.90 -26.16
CA PRO A 221 4.09 -2.54 -26.44
C PRO A 221 2.56 -2.43 -26.37
N GLN A 222 1.84 -3.48 -26.76
CA GLN A 222 0.38 -3.54 -26.71
C GLN A 222 -0.13 -3.52 -25.27
N ALA A 223 0.49 -4.30 -24.37
CA ALA A 223 0.14 -4.31 -22.95
C ALA A 223 0.39 -2.94 -22.31
N ARG A 224 1.49 -2.26 -22.68
CA ARG A 224 1.77 -0.88 -22.21
C ARG A 224 0.75 0.13 -22.73
N ALA A 225 0.39 0.05 -24.02
CA ALA A 225 -0.54 1.00 -24.64
C ALA A 225 -1.98 0.88 -24.11
N LEU A 226 -2.40 -0.33 -23.72
CA LEU A 226 -3.76 -0.60 -23.24
C LEU A 226 -3.87 -0.69 -21.71
N GLY A 227 -2.76 -0.59 -20.97
CA GLY A 227 -2.73 -0.84 -19.53
C GLY A 227 -3.71 0.03 -18.74
N ASP A 228 -3.72 1.34 -19.00
CA ASP A 228 -4.65 2.28 -18.34
C ASP A 228 -6.11 1.91 -18.63
N LEU A 229 -6.45 1.64 -19.89
CA LEU A 229 -7.81 1.23 -20.29
C LEU A 229 -8.23 -0.08 -19.60
N VAL A 230 -7.34 -1.08 -19.55
CA VAL A 230 -7.64 -2.38 -18.93
C VAL A 230 -7.87 -2.23 -17.43
N LEU A 231 -7.10 -1.37 -16.75
CA LEU A 231 -7.29 -1.12 -15.32
C LEU A 231 -8.59 -0.39 -15.04
N ASP A 232 -8.92 0.64 -15.82
CA ASP A 232 -10.18 1.39 -15.67
C ASP A 232 -11.39 0.46 -15.89
N GLU A 233 -11.35 -0.38 -16.92
CA GLU A 233 -12.39 -1.39 -17.16
C GLU A 233 -12.45 -2.44 -16.07
N HIS A 234 -11.32 -2.87 -15.51
CA HIS A 234 -11.30 -3.78 -14.37
C HIS A 234 -11.98 -3.17 -13.14
N VAL A 235 -11.71 -1.90 -12.82
CA VAL A 235 -12.39 -1.19 -11.73
C VAL A 235 -13.90 -1.11 -12.00
N ASN A 236 -14.32 -0.81 -13.24
CA ASN A 236 -15.73 -0.82 -13.64
C ASN A 236 -16.39 -2.17 -13.41
N LEU A 237 -15.70 -3.26 -13.77
CA LEU A 237 -16.18 -4.62 -13.56
C LEU A 237 -16.32 -4.96 -12.07
N LEU A 238 -15.35 -4.58 -11.24
CA LEU A 238 -15.42 -4.81 -9.79
C LEU A 238 -16.60 -4.10 -9.14
N VAL A 239 -16.83 -2.82 -9.50
CA VAL A 239 -18.00 -2.06 -9.06
C VAL A 239 -19.29 -2.76 -9.49
N LYS A 240 -19.37 -3.18 -10.76
CA LYS A 240 -20.55 -3.87 -11.29
C LYS A 240 -20.82 -5.19 -10.57
N VAL A 241 -19.77 -5.98 -10.28
CA VAL A 241 -19.88 -7.22 -9.49
C VAL A 241 -20.50 -6.92 -8.13
N VAL A 242 -20.03 -5.88 -7.43
CA VAL A 242 -20.63 -5.47 -6.15
C VAL A 242 -22.10 -5.08 -6.33
N GLN A 243 -22.47 -4.39 -7.40
CA GLN A 243 -23.87 -4.03 -7.65
C GLN A 243 -24.76 -5.26 -7.91
N THR A 244 -24.28 -6.26 -8.67
CA THR A 244 -25.13 -7.36 -9.17
C THR A 244 -25.05 -8.67 -8.37
N PHE A 245 -24.07 -8.84 -7.47
CA PHE A 245 -23.85 -10.11 -6.76
C PHE A 245 -24.82 -10.31 -5.58
N ASP A 246 -25.73 -11.29 -5.63
CA ASP A 246 -26.79 -11.50 -4.61
C ASP A 246 -26.34 -12.17 -3.31
#